data_AF-A0A0G3EM07-F1
#
_entry.id   AF-A0A0G3EM07-F1
#
_cell.length_a   1.000
_cell.length_b   1.000
_cell.length_c   1.000
_cell.angle_alpha   90.00
_cell.angle_beta   90.00
_cell.angle_gamma   90.00
#
_symmetry.space_group_name_H-M   'P 1'
#
loop_
_entity.id
_entity.type
_entity.pdbx_description
1 polymer ?
#
loop_
_entity_poly.entity_id
_entity_poly.type
_entity_poly.pdbx_seq_one_letter_code
_entity_poly.pdbx_strand_id
1 'polypeptide(L)'
;MARDCIRLADEAVHTLSSELGAACSQYRSEDAYLEGILLDVKEIEEDPEDYLDWWNMIEEVDVQPLREKLRILREHIEKTIRTPIEERGEPEL
;
A
#
# COMPACT_ATOMS: atom_id res chain seq x y z
N MET A 1 -0.58 -11.16 -1.41
CA MET A 1 -2.00 -10.97 -1.81
C MET A 1 -2.45 -9.55 -1.50
N ALA A 2 -3.61 -9.12 -2.01
CA ALA A 2 -4.23 -7.82 -1.68
C ALA A 2 -4.39 -7.57 -0.17
N ARG A 3 -4.76 -8.58 0.63
CA ARG A 3 -4.87 -8.46 2.10
C ARG A 3 -3.54 -8.13 2.77
N ASP A 4 -2.45 -8.74 2.33
CA ASP A 4 -1.11 -8.47 2.87
C ASP A 4 -0.68 -7.02 2.61
N CYS A 5 -1.17 -6.41 1.51
CA CYS A 5 -0.90 -5.01 1.20
C CYS A 5 -1.50 -4.09 2.27
N ILE A 6 -2.71 -4.41 2.77
CA ILE A 6 -3.34 -3.66 3.86
C ILE A 6 -2.53 -3.79 5.15
N ARG A 7 -2.04 -4.99 5.48
CA ARG A 7 -1.18 -5.20 6.67
C ARG A 7 0.14 -4.43 6.55
N LEU A 8 0.81 -4.50 5.41
CA LEU A 8 2.08 -3.79 5.17
C LEU A 8 1.88 -2.26 5.18
N ALA A 9 0.75 -1.78 4.66
CA ALA A 9 0.36 -0.37 4.77
C ALA A 9 0.15 0.05 6.23
N ASP A 10 -0.49 -0.80 7.03
CA ASP A 10 -0.70 -0.54 8.47
C ASP A 10 0.62 -0.44 9.23
N GLU A 11 1.58 -1.31 8.89
CA GLU A 11 2.93 -1.26 9.43
C GLU A 11 3.68 0.02 9.01
N ALA A 12 3.44 0.52 7.80
CA ALA A 12 3.99 1.79 7.31
C ALA A 12 3.42 2.97 8.11
N VAL A 13 2.11 3.17 8.00
CA VAL A 13 1.36 4.23 8.66
C VAL A 13 -0.12 3.85 8.68
N HIS A 14 -0.76 3.91 9.85
CA HIS A 14 -2.11 3.37 10.05
C HIS A 14 -3.17 4.00 9.11
N THR A 15 -3.00 5.27 8.72
CA THR A 15 -3.90 5.96 7.78
C THR A 15 -3.91 5.30 6.40
N LEU A 16 -2.74 4.84 5.93
CA LEU A 16 -2.60 4.24 4.60
C LEU A 16 -3.40 2.93 4.48
N SER A 17 -3.45 2.11 5.54
CA SER A 17 -4.24 0.87 5.50
C SER A 17 -5.73 1.14 5.28
N SER A 18 -6.24 2.24 5.85
CA SER A 18 -7.62 2.69 5.66
C SER A 18 -7.86 3.22 4.25
N GLU A 19 -6.93 3.99 3.69
CA GLU A 19 -7.00 4.50 2.32
C GLU A 19 -7.03 3.36 1.30
N LEU A 20 -6.09 2.40 1.42
CA LEU A 20 -6.04 1.24 0.53
C LEU A 20 -7.31 0.39 0.65
N GLY A 21 -7.80 0.18 1.88
CA GLY A 21 -9.05 -0.53 2.11
C GLY A 21 -10.26 0.15 1.44
N ALA A 22 -10.35 1.48 1.53
CA ALA A 22 -11.41 2.25 0.88
C ALA A 22 -11.30 2.21 -0.65
N ALA A 23 -10.08 2.27 -1.19
CA ALA A 23 -9.80 2.23 -2.62
C ALA A 23 -10.32 0.94 -3.27
N CYS A 24 -10.37 -0.18 -2.54
CA CYS A 24 -10.91 -1.44 -3.04
C CYS A 24 -12.32 -1.31 -3.67
N SER A 25 -13.17 -0.45 -3.12
CA SER A 25 -14.53 -0.21 -3.64
C SER A 25 -14.57 0.47 -5.02
N GLN A 26 -13.46 1.06 -5.46
CA GLN A 26 -13.34 1.81 -6.71
C GLN A 26 -12.97 0.92 -7.91
N TYR A 27 -12.53 -0.32 -7.66
CA TYR A 27 -12.02 -1.22 -8.69
C TYR A 27 -12.89 -2.47 -8.83
N ARG A 28 -12.88 -3.06 -10.04
CA ARG A 28 -13.71 -4.23 -10.38
C ARG A 28 -12.99 -5.57 -10.30
N SER A 29 -11.67 -5.56 -10.15
CA SER A 29 -10.84 -6.76 -10.06
C SER A 29 -9.67 -6.51 -9.10
N GLU A 30 -9.11 -7.59 -8.57
CA GLU A 30 -7.92 -7.51 -7.72
C GLU A 30 -6.74 -6.88 -8.47
N ASP A 31 -6.52 -7.24 -9.74
CA ASP A 31 -5.43 -6.65 -10.53
C ASP A 31 -5.58 -5.14 -10.71
N ALA A 32 -6.78 -4.66 -11.06
CA ALA A 32 -7.02 -3.23 -11.21
C ALA A 32 -6.85 -2.48 -9.88
N TYR A 33 -7.26 -3.11 -8.77
CA TYR A 33 -7.01 -2.58 -7.43
C TYR A 33 -5.52 -2.51 -7.11
N LEU A 34 -4.77 -3.60 -7.34
CA LEU A 34 -3.33 -3.67 -7.08
C LEU A 34 -2.55 -2.66 -7.93
N GLU A 35 -2.92 -2.48 -9.20
CA GLU A 35 -2.33 -1.47 -10.08
C GLU A 35 -2.62 -0.05 -9.59
N GLY A 36 -3.85 0.22 -9.14
CA GLY A 36 -4.24 1.51 -8.58
C GLY A 36 -3.43 1.86 -7.34
N ILE A 37 -3.44 0.98 -6.33
CA ILE A 37 -2.68 1.23 -5.09
C ILE A 37 -1.17 1.26 -5.31
N LEU A 38 -0.65 0.59 -6.36
CA LEU A 38 0.76 0.68 -6.71
C LEU A 38 1.15 2.09 -7.14
N LEU A 39 0.26 2.80 -7.85
CA LEU A 39 0.48 4.19 -8.24
C LEU A 39 0.47 5.09 -7.00
N ASP A 40 -0.54 4.94 -6.14
CA ASP A 40 -0.65 5.72 -4.90
C ASP A 40 0.59 5.53 -4.01
N VAL A 41 1.01 4.28 -3.78
CA VAL A 41 2.20 3.98 -2.96
C VAL A 41 3.48 4.56 -3.56
N LYS A 42 3.62 4.59 -4.89
CA LYS A 42 4.78 5.19 -5.56
C LYS A 42 4.82 6.71 -5.38
N GLU A 43 3.67 7.36 -5.51
CA GLU A 43 3.54 8.81 -5.29
C GLU A 43 3.93 9.18 -3.85
N ILE A 44 3.43 8.41 -2.87
CA ILE A 44 3.77 8.60 -1.45
C ILE A 44 5.27 8.29 -1.18
N GLU A 45 5.86 7.27 -1.81
CA GLU A 45 7.29 6.94 -1.63
C GLU A 45 8.21 8.05 -2.18
N GLU A 46 7.81 8.69 -3.29
CA GLU A 46 8.53 9.79 -3.92
C GLU A 46 8.61 11.00 -2.99
N ASP A 47 7.47 11.41 -2.42
CA ASP A 47 7.39 12.51 -1.45
C ASP A 47 6.60 12.14 -0.17
N PRO A 48 7.21 11.39 0.77
CA PRO A 48 6.53 10.99 2.00
C PRO A 48 6.27 12.17 2.93
N GLU A 49 7.01 13.28 2.80
CA GLU A 49 6.82 14.48 3.62
C GLU A 49 5.50 15.16 3.26
N ASP A 50 5.18 15.29 1.97
CA ASP A 50 3.90 15.85 1.51
C ASP A 50 2.70 15.01 2.01
N TYR A 51 2.80 13.68 1.92
CA TYR A 51 1.77 12.78 2.46
C TYR A 51 1.59 12.93 3.97
N LEU A 52 2.70 13.02 4.72
CA LEU A 52 2.65 13.21 6.16
C LEU A 52 2.12 14.59 6.56
N ASP A 53 2.45 15.65 5.81
CA ASP A 53 1.93 16.99 6.05
C ASP A 53 0.41 17.05 5.78
N TRP A 54 -0.04 16.43 4.69
CA TRP A 54 -1.46 16.31 4.35
C TRP A 54 -2.29 15.65 5.47
N TRP A 55 -1.73 14.61 6.10
CA TRP A 55 -2.35 13.92 7.23
C TRP A 55 -2.06 14.54 8.60
N ASN A 56 -1.30 15.64 8.66
CA ASN A 56 -0.87 16.30 9.89
C ASN A 56 -0.10 15.36 10.83
N MET A 57 0.82 14.58 10.26
CA MET A 57 1.63 13.54 10.91
C MET A 57 3.14 13.76 10.77
N ILE A 58 3.56 14.85 10.11
CA ILE A 58 4.97 15.19 9.85
C ILE A 58 5.85 15.23 11.12
N GLU A 59 5.26 15.58 12.27
CA GLU A 59 5.96 15.60 13.56
C GLU A 59 5.94 14.25 14.30
N GLU A 60 5.04 13.34 13.91
CA GLU A 60 4.79 12.07 14.61
C GLU A 60 5.48 10.87 13.95
N VAL A 61 5.69 10.94 12.64
CA VAL A 61 6.25 9.84 11.84
C VAL A 61 7.58 10.24 11.23
N ASP A 62 8.59 9.41 11.46
CA ASP A 62 9.89 9.57 10.80
C ASP A 62 9.81 9.15 9.32
N VAL A 63 10.22 10.07 8.44
CA VAL A 63 10.22 9.94 6.98
C VAL A 63 11.08 8.77 6.51
N GLN A 64 12.26 8.54 7.12
CA GLN A 64 13.18 7.51 6.61
C GLN A 64 12.65 6.08 6.86
N PRO A 65 12.20 5.71 8.07
CA PRO A 65 11.48 4.47 8.30
C PRO A 65 10.21 4.32 7.46
N LEU A 66 9.45 5.40 7.26
CA LEU A 66 8.26 5.37 6.43
C LEU A 66 8.61 5.00 4.98
N ARG A 67 9.58 5.67 4.38
CA ARG A 67 10.03 5.41 3.00
C ARG A 67 10.48 3.97 2.81
N GLU A 68 11.22 3.41 3.77
CA GLU A 68 11.62 1.99 3.72
C GLU A 68 10.42 1.04 3.74
N LYS A 69 9.41 1.32 4.58
CA LYS A 69 8.20 0.50 4.65
C LYS A 69 7.33 0.63 3.40
N LEU A 70 7.22 1.84 2.82
CA LEU A 70 6.56 2.07 1.54
C LEU A 70 7.25 1.30 0.41
N ARG A 71 8.59 1.27 0.40
CA ARG A 71 9.36 0.46 -0.55
C ARG A 71 9.01 -1.04 -0.43
N ILE A 72 8.96 -1.57 0.80
CA ILE A 72 8.59 -2.98 1.06
C ILE A 72 7.16 -3.26 0.55
N LEU A 73 6.21 -2.36 0.84
CA LEU A 73 4.84 -2.46 0.36
C LEU A 73 4.80 -2.46 -1.18
N ARG A 74 5.49 -1.51 -1.83
CA ARG A 74 5.58 -1.41 -3.29
C ARG A 74 6.11 -2.69 -3.91
N GLU A 75 7.24 -3.20 -3.42
CA GLU A 75 7.85 -4.43 -3.93
C GLU A 75 6.92 -5.65 -3.76
N HIS A 76 6.17 -5.71 -2.66
CA HIS A 76 5.18 -6.75 -2.44
C HIS A 76 3.99 -6.65 -3.40
N ILE A 77 3.49 -5.44 -3.68
CA ILE A 77 2.43 -5.20 -4.67
C ILE A 77 2.92 -5.63 -6.06
N GLU A 78 4.10 -5.16 -6.47
CA GLU A 78 4.71 -5.52 -7.78
C GLU A 78 4.89 -7.03 -7.93
N LYS A 79 5.36 -7.70 -6.87
CA LYS A 79 5.46 -9.16 -6.85
C LYS A 79 4.09 -9.81 -6.98
N THR A 80 3.10 -9.33 -6.24
CA THR A 80 1.74 -9.89 -6.28
C THR A 80 1.12 -9.75 -7.67
N ILE A 81 1.23 -8.59 -8.31
CA ILE A 81 0.75 -8.36 -9.68
C ILE A 81 1.36 -9.36 -10.67
N ARG A 82 2.67 -9.64 -10.54
CA ARG A 82 3.37 -10.61 -11.40
C ARG A 82 2.99 -12.07 -11.14
N THR A 83 2.47 -12.39 -9.96
CA THR A 83 1.95 -13.71 -9.65
C THR A 83 0.57 -13.88 -10.28
N PRO A 84 0.32 -14.91 -11.10
CA PRO A 84 -1.02 -15.19 -11.63
C PRO A 84 -2.05 -15.32 -10.51
N ILE A 85 -3.29 -14.88 -10.75
CA ILE A 85 -4.33 -14.84 -9.71
C ILE A 85 -4.59 -16.22 -9.10
N GLU A 86 -4.46 -17.28 -9.90
CA GLU A 86 -4.65 -18.68 -9.48
C GLU A 86 -3.51 -19.18 -8.56
N GLU A 87 -2.38 -18.48 -8.53
CA GLU A 87 -1.19 -18.80 -7.72
C GLU A 87 -1.02 -17.86 -6.52
N ARG A 88 -1.80 -16.76 -6.47
CA ARG A 88 -1.92 -15.93 -5.28
C ARG A 88 -2.75 -16.73 -4.29
N GLY A 89 -2.08 -17.44 -3.37
CA GLY A 89 -2.69 -18.44 -2.49
C GLY A 89 -4.01 -18.01 -1.81
N GLU A 90 -4.74 -18.97 -1.28
CA GLU A 90 -6.03 -18.72 -0.62
C GLU A 90 -5.86 -17.83 0.63
N PRO A 91 -6.78 -16.89 0.89
CA PRO A 91 -6.82 -16.19 2.17
C PRO A 91 -7.04 -17.21 3.30
N GLU A 92 -6.17 -17.21 4.31
CA GLU A 92 -6.42 -17.98 5.54
C GLU A 92 -7.78 -17.56 6.12
N LEU A 93 -8.71 -18.51 6.21
CA LEU A 93 -10.08 -18.36 6.73
C LEU A 93 -10.10 -18.18 8.25
#